data_AF-A0A8J3ITN9-F1
#
_entry.id   AF-A0A8J3ITN9-F1
#
_cell.length_a   1.000
_cell.length_b   1.000
_cell.length_c   1.000
_cell.angle_alpha   90.00
_cell.angle_beta   90.00
_cell.angle_gamma   90.00
#
_symmetry.space_group_name_H-M   'P 1'
#
loop_
_entity.id
_entity.type
_entity.pdbx_description
1 polymer ?
#
loop_
_entity_poly.entity_id
_entity_poly.type
_entity_poly.pdbx_seq_one_letter_code
_entity_poly.pdbx_strand_id
1 'polypeptide(L)' 'MVQEPGKKISEERAARPQVSWPVALRTVRGWLEPWIMLRRYWNGWSQQPPPPALQLLLQCLERGQAIALYSSA' A
#
# COMPACT_ATOMS: atom_id res chain seq x y z
N MET A 1 -55.99 8.99 16.01
CA MET A 1 -54.58 9.25 16.37
C MET A 1 -53.97 7.95 16.85
N VAL A 2 -53.26 7.24 15.98
CA VAL A 2 -52.45 6.07 16.36
C VAL A 2 -51.13 6.26 15.61
N GLN A 3 -50.03 6.32 16.38
CA GLN A 3 -48.71 6.69 15.90
C GLN A 3 -48.09 5.57 15.06
N GLU A 4 -47.49 5.94 13.94
CA GLU A 4 -46.77 5.03 13.04
C GLU A 4 -45.44 4.55 13.64
N PRO A 5 -45.01 3.30 13.35
CA PRO A 5 -43.81 2.73 13.95
C PRO A 5 -42.55 3.40 13.37
N GLY A 6 -41.65 3.77 14.28
CA GLY A 6 -40.40 4.46 13.98
C GLY A 6 -39.60 3.78 12.86
N LYS A 7 -39.38 4.55 11.80
CA LYS A 7 -38.46 4.26 10.71
C LYS A 7 -37.06 4.06 11.30
N LYS A 8 -36.65 2.79 11.49
CA LYS A 8 -35.26 2.45 11.80
C LYS A 8 -34.43 2.94 10.62
N ILE A 9 -33.70 4.02 10.85
CA ILE A 9 -32.67 4.52 9.96
C ILE A 9 -31.69 3.35 9.87
N SER A 10 -31.77 2.61 8.78
CA SER A 10 -30.78 1.60 8.42
C SER A 10 -29.51 2.39 8.16
N GLU A 11 -28.75 2.62 9.23
CA GLU A 11 -27.34 2.95 9.17
C GLU A 11 -26.72 1.93 8.24
N GLU A 12 -26.46 2.37 7.02
CA GLU A 12 -25.49 1.78 6.14
C GLU A 12 -24.20 1.76 6.95
N ARG A 13 -24.00 0.65 7.69
CA ARG A 13 -22.74 0.31 8.34
C ARG A 13 -21.75 0.35 7.21
N ALA A 14 -21.08 1.49 7.02
CA ALA A 14 -19.88 1.59 6.24
C ALA A 14 -19.02 0.42 6.71
N ALA A 15 -18.95 -0.62 5.89
CA ALA A 15 -18.31 -1.86 6.25
C ALA A 15 -16.87 -1.48 6.53
N ARG A 16 -16.52 -1.41 7.83
CA ARG A 16 -15.15 -1.08 8.22
C ARG A 16 -14.27 -2.07 7.48
N PRO A 17 -13.30 -1.61 6.66
CA PRO A 17 -12.46 -2.53 5.91
C PRO A 17 -11.89 -3.52 6.92
N GLN A 18 -12.10 -4.82 6.68
CA GLN A 18 -11.54 -5.85 7.55
C GLN A 18 -10.02 -5.73 7.45
N VAL A 19 -9.43 -5.04 8.43
CA VAL A 19 -7.98 -4.87 8.51
C VAL A 19 -7.41 -6.24 8.87
N SER A 20 -7.01 -6.98 7.83
CA SER A 20 -6.23 -8.18 8.02
C SER A 20 -4.76 -7.77 8.11
N TRP A 21 -4.20 -7.95 9.30
CA TRP A 21 -2.78 -7.70 9.55
C TRP A 21 -1.84 -8.35 8.51
N PRO A 22 -2.08 -9.59 8.05
CA PRO A 22 -1.27 -10.19 7.00
C PRO A 22 -1.31 -9.43 5.67
N VAL A 23 -2.46 -8.88 5.28
CA VAL A 23 -2.57 -8.10 4.04
C VAL A 23 -1.86 -6.76 4.20
N ALA A 24 -2.05 -6.08 5.33
CA ALA A 24 -1.33 -4.83 5.63
C ALA A 24 0.19 -5.03 5.56
N LEU A 25 0.71 -6.10 6.17
CA LEU A 25 2.14 -6.42 6.10
C LEU A 25 2.62 -6.72 4.68
N ARG A 26 1.87 -7.48 3.87
CA ARG A 26 2.24 -7.74 2.46
C ARG A 26 2.27 -6.45 1.65
N THR A 27 1.30 -5.56 1.85
CA THR A 27 1.27 -4.25 1.19
C THR A 27 2.49 -3.43 1.57
N VAL A 28 2.86 -3.38 2.86
CA VAL A 28 4.05 -2.66 3.32
C VAL A 28 5.33 -3.26 2.73
N ARG A 29 5.47 -4.58 2.77
CA ARG A 29 6.64 -5.28 2.21
C ARG A 29 6.77 -5.06 0.70
N GLY A 30 5.64 -4.97 0.00
CA GLY A 30 5.57 -4.72 -1.45
C GLY A 30 6.22 -3.42 -1.92
N TRP A 31 6.36 -2.41 -1.06
CA TRP A 31 7.12 -1.18 -1.38
C TRP A 31 8.42 -1.04 -0.57
N LEU A 32 8.43 -1.45 0.70
CA LEU A 32 9.56 -1.19 1.59
C LEU A 32 10.79 -2.05 1.28
N GLU A 33 10.60 -3.36 1.05
CA GLU A 33 11.72 -4.25 0.73
C GLU A 33 12.41 -3.84 -0.59
N PRO A 34 11.68 -3.61 -1.70
CA PRO A 34 12.29 -3.16 -2.95
C PRO A 34 13.01 -1.83 -2.81
N TRP A 35 12.45 -0.88 -2.05
CA TRP A 35 13.07 0.43 -1.85
C TRP A 35 14.44 0.32 -1.17
N ILE A 36 14.54 -0.46 -0.09
CA ILE A 36 15.80 -0.69 0.62
C ILE A 36 16.80 -1.43 -0.28
N MET A 37 16.36 -2.51 -0.94
CA MET A 37 17.24 -3.34 -1.77
C MET A 37 17.81 -2.56 -2.96
N LEU A 38 16.96 -1.85 -3.71
CA LEU A 38 17.38 -1.07 -4.87
C LEU A 38 18.36 0.05 -4.49
N ARG A 39 18.12 0.77 -3.38
CA ARG A 39 19.10 1.76 -2.87
C ARG A 39 20.44 1.11 -2.54
N ARG A 40 20.43 -0.02 -1.82
CA ARG A 40 21.68 -0.70 -1.43
C ARG A 40 22.45 -1.22 -2.64
N TYR A 41 21.76 -1.83 -3.60
CA TYR A 41 22.39 -2.35 -4.81
C TYR A 41 22.95 -1.23 -5.68
N TRP A 42 22.20 -0.14 -5.85
CA TRP A 42 22.70 1.02 -6.59
C TRP A 42 23.97 1.58 -5.96
N ASN A 43 23.94 1.88 -4.66
CA ASN A 43 25.09 2.45 -3.94
C ASN A 43 26.29 1.49 -3.88
N GLY A 44 26.05 0.18 -3.96
CA GLY A 44 27.11 -0.82 -4.03
C GLY A 44 27.73 -0.96 -5.43
N TRP A 45 26.95 -0.67 -6.48
CA TRP A 45 27.38 -0.79 -7.87
C TRP A 45 27.99 0.49 -8.44
N SER A 46 27.47 1.66 -8.05
CA SER A 46 27.90 2.96 -8.57
C SER A 46 27.90 4.05 -7.50
N GLN A 47 28.85 4.95 -7.61
CA GLN A 47 28.92 6.19 -6.83
C GLN A 47 28.20 7.36 -7.53
N GLN A 48 27.72 7.15 -8.76
CA GLN A 48 26.97 8.16 -9.50
C GLN A 48 25.50 8.19 -9.06
N PRO A 49 24.78 9.29 -9.31
CA PRO A 49 23.33 9.32 -9.08
C PRO A 49 22.62 8.25 -9.92
N PRO A 50 21.51 7.67 -9.42
CA PRO A 50 20.74 6.69 -10.18
C PRO A 50 20.23 7.26 -11.50
N PRO A 51 20.10 6.46 -12.57
CA PRO A 51 19.45 6.87 -13.80
C PRO A 51 18.03 7.37 -13.54
N PRO A 52 17.48 8.29 -14.36
CA PRO A 52 16.17 8.89 -14.12
C PRO A 52 15.04 7.87 -13.88
N ALA A 53 15.03 6.75 -14.63
CA ALA A 53 14.05 5.70 -14.45
C ALA A 53 14.14 5.03 -13.07
N LEU A 54 15.35 4.79 -12.57
CA LEU A 54 15.56 4.22 -11.23
C LEU A 54 15.23 5.23 -10.13
N GLN A 55 15.53 6.51 -10.33
CA GLN A 55 15.12 7.57 -9.39
C GLN A 55 13.60 7.63 -9.26
N LEU A 56 12.88 7.60 -10.39
CA LEU A 56 11.42 7.62 -10.40
C LEU A 56 10.84 6.40 -9.65
N LEU A 57 11.38 5.21 -9.91
CA LEU A 57 10.98 4.00 -9.21
C LEU A 57 11.21 4.11 -7.70
N LEU A 58 12.38 4.61 -7.28
CA LEU A 58 12.69 4.82 -5.87
C LEU A 58 11.75 5.83 -5.21
N GLN A 59 11.37 6.90 -5.91
CA GLN A 59 10.39 7.88 -5.42
C GLN A 59 8.98 7.28 -5.27
N CYS A 60 8.55 6.45 -6.23
CA CYS A 60 7.27 5.74 -6.14
C CYS A 60 7.24 4.82 -4.92
N LEU A 61 8.29 4.02 -4.72
CA LEU A 61 8.39 3.11 -3.60
C LEU A 61 8.47 3.85 -2.25
N GLU A 62 9.20 4.97 -2.19
CA GLU A 62 9.27 5.84 -0.99
C GLU A 62 7.90 6.39 -0.59
N ARG A 63 7.03 6.65 -1.58
CA ARG A 63 5.64 7.09 -1.36
C ARG A 63 4.68 5.95 -1.04
N GLY A 64 5.18 4.72 -0.86
CA GLY A 64 4.38 3.55 -0.54
C GLY A 64 3.68 2.88 -1.74
N GLN A 65 4.07 3.24 -2.97
CA GLN A 65 3.51 2.63 -4.18
C GLN A 65 4.19 1.27 -4.39
N ALA A 66 3.55 0.21 -3.90
CA ALA A 66 4.08 -1.15 -4.00
C ALA A 66 4.20 -1.63 -5.44
N ILE A 67 5.24 -2.43 -5.68
CA ILE A 67 5.33 -3.27 -6.87
C ILE A 67 4.69 -4.63 -6.56
N ALA A 68 4.11 -5.27 -7.57
CA ALA A 68 3.48 -6.57 -7.42
C ALA A 68 4.54 -7.66 -7.22
N LEU A 69 4.91 -7.91 -5.95
CA LEU A 69 5.86 -8.98 -5.58
C LEU A 69 5.17 -10.33 -5.40
N TYR A 70 3.90 -10.32 -4.99
CA TYR A 70 3.10 -11.51 -4.78
C TYR A 70 1.95 -11.48 -5.78
N SER A 71 1.73 -12.56 -6.54
CA SER A 71 0.50 -12.66 -7.34
C SER A 71 -0.69 -12.78 -6.39
N SER A 72 -1.73 -11.98 -6.58
CA SER A 72 -3.05 -12.30 -6.02
C SER A 72 -3.57 -13.53 -6.76
N ALA A 73 -3.34 -14.72 -6.20
CA ALA A 73 -4.06 -15.93 -6.59
C ALA A 73 -5.54 -15.78 -6.21
#